data_AF-A0A4V2MV88-F1
#
_entry.id   AF-A0A4V2MV88-F1
#
_cell.length_a   1.000
_cell.length_b   1.000
_cell.length_c   1.000
_cell.angle_alpha   90.00
_cell.angle_beta   90.00
_cell.angle_gamma   90.00
#
_symmetry.space_group_name_H-M   'P 1'
#
loop_
_entity.id
_entity.type
_entity.pdbx_description
1 polymer ?
#
loop_
_entity_poly.entity_id
_entity_poly.type
_entity_poly.pdbx_seq_one_letter_code
_entity_poly.pdbx_strand_id
1 'polypeptide(L)'
;MPVLRDAHMPTHVLAITDAPVLPRLQPNPVPMHPILAPINAELFATKFSNDVAQLSSLYTTPGSLMPVPFWNTKTRSQEVTLPVIPLVAPHPASLPLLIFYGLGLHRNYEPLPLPLPPSPGSPLPDSTQFRPPSRRRSNDTGPLVGTSTGLLATYLLPIPVIEEYPAADVMATKMCELCSYAELEAYSEYNRGLWQNILSLAPTDTDVIDIARIAWNVTKEARWLQSRYREFETRGRRPSIVSVASPPLSPR
;
A
#
# COMPACT_ATOMS: atom_id res chain seq x y z
N MET A 1 -20.15 13.92 5.62
CA MET A 1 -18.79 14.15 5.07
C MET A 1 -18.87 15.35 4.13
N PRO A 2 -17.96 16.34 4.20
CA PRO A 2 -18.01 17.50 3.31
C PRO A 2 -17.69 17.10 1.86
N VAL A 3 -18.45 17.64 0.91
CA VAL A 3 -18.28 17.40 -0.53
C VAL A 3 -17.36 18.47 -1.10
N LEU A 4 -16.20 18.06 -1.61
CA LEU A 4 -15.24 18.97 -2.23
C LEU A 4 -15.43 19.08 -3.75
N ARG A 5 -15.93 18.00 -4.37
CA ARG A 5 -16.19 17.89 -5.81
C ARG A 5 -17.41 16.99 -6.02
N ASP A 6 -18.27 17.38 -6.96
CA ASP A 6 -19.51 16.64 -7.30
C ASP A 6 -19.28 15.54 -8.36
N ALA A 7 -18.01 15.26 -8.68
CA ALA A 7 -17.62 14.19 -9.59
C ALA A 7 -16.99 13.03 -8.81
N HIS A 8 -17.39 11.79 -9.14
CA HIS A 8 -16.86 10.56 -8.53
C HIS A 8 -17.05 10.47 -7.01
N MET A 9 -18.23 10.84 -6.51
CA MET A 9 -18.52 10.73 -5.08
C MET A 9 -18.44 9.28 -4.59
N PRO A 10 -17.83 9.04 -3.41
CA PRO A 10 -17.87 7.73 -2.78
C PRO A 10 -19.31 7.38 -2.41
N THR A 11 -19.67 6.11 -2.53
CA THR A 11 -21.01 5.62 -2.19
C THR A 11 -21.11 5.14 -0.75
N HIS A 12 -20.01 4.65 -0.19
CA HIS A 12 -19.95 3.97 1.10
C HIS A 12 -18.65 4.36 1.81
N VAL A 13 -18.60 4.10 3.11
CA VAL A 13 -17.37 4.20 3.91
C VAL A 13 -17.07 2.84 4.53
N LEU A 14 -15.87 2.32 4.30
CA LEU A 14 -15.37 1.17 5.06
C LEU A 14 -14.91 1.66 6.44
N ALA A 15 -15.43 1.06 7.50
CA ALA A 15 -14.91 1.24 8.85
C ALA A 15 -14.01 0.05 9.18
N ILE A 16 -12.69 0.25 9.06
CA ILE A 16 -11.69 -0.81 9.16
C ILE A 16 -11.20 -0.94 10.60
N THR A 17 -11.24 -2.15 11.15
CA THR A 17 -10.75 -2.50 12.50
C THR A 17 -9.87 -3.76 12.48
N ASP A 18 -9.01 -3.90 13.49
CA ASP A 18 -8.12 -5.06 13.70
C ASP A 18 -8.85 -6.25 14.35
N ALA A 19 -9.88 -5.98 15.14
CA ALA A 19 -10.71 -6.96 15.82
C ALA A 19 -12.20 -6.80 15.45
N PRO A 20 -12.99 -7.89 15.50
CA PRO A 20 -14.44 -7.78 15.43
C PRO A 20 -14.94 -6.99 16.64
N VAL A 21 -15.57 -5.85 16.37
CA VAL A 21 -16.24 -5.06 17.41
C VAL A 21 -17.47 -5.86 17.87
N LEU A 22 -17.30 -6.71 18.89
CA LEU A 22 -18.42 -7.37 19.56
C LEU A 22 -19.08 -6.35 20.50
N PRO A 23 -20.29 -5.83 20.20
CA PRO A 23 -20.82 -4.64 20.87
C PRO A 23 -21.24 -4.84 22.33
N ARG A 24 -20.99 -6.00 22.96
CA ARG A 24 -21.76 -6.41 24.16
C ARG A 24 -21.01 -7.05 25.32
N LEU A 25 -19.70 -7.24 25.30
CA LEU A 25 -19.04 -8.05 26.34
C LEU A 25 -17.82 -7.44 27.06
N GLN A 26 -17.39 -6.22 26.72
CA GLN A 26 -16.27 -5.59 27.45
C GLN A 26 -16.76 -4.49 28.40
N PRO A 27 -16.53 -4.63 29.72
CA PRO A 27 -16.92 -3.62 30.71
C PRO A 27 -16.09 -2.32 30.62
N ASN A 28 -15.08 -2.28 29.77
CA ASN A 28 -14.28 -1.08 29.51
C ASN A 28 -13.69 -1.13 28.08
N PRO A 29 -14.47 -0.74 27.05
CA PRO A 29 -13.97 -0.78 25.68
C PRO A 29 -12.85 0.24 25.53
N VAL A 30 -11.64 -0.22 25.20
CA VAL A 30 -10.56 0.68 24.78
C VAL A 30 -11.06 1.43 23.54
N PRO A 31 -10.94 2.78 23.48
CA PRO A 31 -11.33 3.53 22.29
C PRO A 31 -10.56 3.03 21.08
N MET A 32 -11.21 2.25 20.23
CA MET A 32 -10.67 1.89 18.93
C MET A 32 -10.95 3.04 17.97
N HIS A 33 -9.93 3.48 17.24
CA HIS A 33 -10.06 4.49 16.20
C HIS A 33 -10.11 3.77 14.84
N PRO A 34 -11.31 3.46 14.30
CA PRO A 34 -11.42 2.78 13.01
C PRO A 34 -10.84 3.66 11.91
N ILE A 35 -10.16 3.04 10.95
CA ILE A 35 -9.75 3.74 9.73
C ILE A 35 -10.98 3.84 8.83
N LEU A 36 -11.41 5.08 8.55
CA LEU A 36 -12.54 5.34 7.67
C LEU A 36 -12.04 5.54 6.24
N ALA A 37 -12.34 4.59 5.35
CA ALA A 37 -11.94 4.65 3.95
C ALA A 37 -13.17 4.84 3.04
N PRO A 38 -13.35 6.01 2.41
CA PRO A 38 -14.44 6.22 1.46
C PRO A 38 -14.20 5.35 0.20
N ILE A 39 -15.23 4.66 -0.26
CA ILE A 39 -15.18 3.77 -1.43
C ILE A 39 -16.37 3.94 -2.37
N ASN A 40 -16.17 3.61 -3.63
CA ASN A 40 -17.25 3.24 -4.54
C ASN A 40 -17.50 1.74 -4.36
N ALA A 41 -18.66 1.37 -3.80
CA ALA A 41 -18.96 -0.01 -3.42
C ALA A 41 -19.18 -0.93 -4.63
N GLU A 42 -19.69 -0.39 -5.73
CA GLU A 42 -19.82 -1.15 -6.99
C GLU A 42 -18.44 -1.43 -7.59
N LEU A 43 -17.56 -0.43 -7.63
CA LEU A 43 -16.18 -0.63 -8.07
C LEU A 43 -15.43 -1.60 -7.13
N PHE A 44 -15.68 -1.51 -5.82
CA PHE A 44 -15.11 -2.44 -4.86
C PHE A 44 -15.61 -3.86 -5.10
N ALA A 45 -16.91 -4.06 -5.28
CA ALA A 45 -17.49 -5.38 -5.51
C ALA A 45 -17.05 -6.02 -6.82
N THR A 46 -16.76 -5.22 -7.84
CA THR A 46 -16.21 -5.71 -9.12
C THR A 46 -14.72 -6.02 -9.05
N LYS A 47 -13.97 -5.39 -8.14
CA LYS A 47 -12.51 -5.52 -8.03
C LYS A 47 -12.04 -6.47 -6.94
N PHE A 48 -12.88 -6.82 -5.97
CA PHE A 48 -12.57 -7.71 -4.87
C PHE A 48 -13.58 -8.86 -4.83
N SER A 49 -13.07 -10.10 -4.81
CA SER A 49 -13.90 -11.29 -5.05
C SER A 49 -14.55 -11.87 -3.78
N ASN A 50 -14.06 -11.51 -2.59
CA ASN A 50 -14.53 -12.10 -1.33
C ASN A 50 -15.82 -11.46 -0.78
N ASP A 51 -16.53 -12.21 0.07
CA ASP A 51 -17.87 -11.91 0.63
C ASP A 51 -18.05 -10.52 1.26
N VAL A 52 -16.99 -9.82 1.64
CA VAL A 52 -17.06 -8.41 2.05
C VAL A 52 -17.67 -7.55 0.94
N ALA A 53 -17.40 -7.87 -0.33
CA ALA A 53 -18.06 -7.26 -1.49
C ALA A 53 -19.56 -7.59 -1.55
N GLN A 54 -19.95 -8.80 -1.12
CA GLN A 54 -21.36 -9.20 -1.05
C GLN A 54 -22.10 -8.51 0.10
N LEU A 55 -21.42 -8.15 1.19
CA LEU A 55 -22.02 -7.33 2.24
C LEU A 55 -22.53 -5.99 1.69
N SER A 56 -21.85 -5.43 0.68
CA SER A 56 -22.35 -4.24 -0.04
C SER A 56 -23.78 -4.47 -0.54
N SER A 57 -24.10 -5.64 -1.09
CA SER A 57 -25.45 -5.96 -1.59
C SER A 57 -26.52 -5.95 -0.50
N LEU A 58 -26.17 -6.33 0.73
CA LEU A 58 -27.08 -6.29 1.89
C LEU A 58 -27.32 -4.87 2.41
N TYR A 59 -26.36 -3.98 2.20
CA TYR A 59 -26.43 -2.57 2.62
C TYR A 59 -26.85 -1.62 1.49
N THR A 60 -26.98 -2.10 0.26
CA THR A 60 -27.49 -1.32 -0.88
C THR A 60 -29.00 -1.49 -1.01
N THR A 61 -29.75 -0.42 -0.76
CA THR A 61 -31.17 -0.34 -1.12
C THR A 61 -31.34 -0.40 -2.64
N PRO A 62 -32.34 -1.11 -3.18
CA PRO A 62 -32.62 -1.11 -4.62
C PRO A 62 -32.89 0.33 -5.12
N GLY A 63 -32.00 0.88 -5.96
CA GLY A 63 -32.08 2.25 -6.48
C GLY A 63 -30.73 2.85 -6.82
N SER A 64 -30.71 4.13 -7.25
CA SER A 64 -29.45 4.86 -7.51
C SER A 64 -28.65 5.02 -6.21
N LEU A 65 -27.45 4.44 -6.17
CA LEU A 65 -26.52 4.48 -5.02
C LEU A 65 -25.74 5.79 -4.93
N MET A 66 -26.00 6.74 -5.82
CA MET A 66 -25.31 8.02 -5.82
C MET A 66 -25.84 8.86 -4.65
N PRO A 67 -24.99 9.17 -3.67
CA PRO A 67 -25.45 9.88 -2.51
C PRO A 67 -25.72 11.32 -2.90
N VAL A 68 -26.86 11.86 -2.49
CA VAL A 68 -27.29 13.21 -2.87
C VAL A 68 -26.68 14.20 -1.87
N PRO A 69 -25.84 15.14 -2.31
CA PRO A 69 -25.31 16.16 -1.43
C PRO A 69 -26.43 17.08 -0.96
N PHE A 70 -26.40 17.48 0.31
CA PHE A 70 -27.31 18.46 0.88
C PHE A 70 -26.52 19.63 1.49
N TRP A 71 -27.11 20.81 1.48
CA TRP A 71 -26.51 21.97 2.12
C TRP A 71 -26.72 21.94 3.64
N ASN A 72 -25.66 21.91 4.42
CA ASN A 72 -25.72 22.03 5.87
C ASN A 72 -25.53 23.50 6.29
N THR A 73 -26.58 24.11 6.83
CA THR A 73 -26.58 25.53 7.23
C THR A 73 -25.69 25.82 8.44
N LYS A 74 -25.45 24.84 9.31
CA LYS A 74 -24.63 25.00 10.52
C LYS A 74 -23.15 25.06 10.18
N THR A 75 -22.69 24.16 9.31
CA THR A 75 -21.30 24.08 8.85
C THR A 75 -21.04 24.96 7.63
N ARG A 76 -22.10 25.52 7.01
CA ARG A 76 -22.06 26.29 5.75
C ARG A 76 -21.31 25.53 4.65
N SER A 77 -21.57 24.23 4.55
CA SER A 77 -20.90 23.35 3.58
C SER A 77 -21.88 22.37 2.95
N GLN A 78 -21.55 21.92 1.74
CA GLN A 78 -22.26 20.84 1.08
C GLN A 78 -21.78 19.53 1.69
N GLU A 79 -22.70 18.73 2.23
CA GLU A 79 -22.40 17.49 2.94
C GLU A 79 -23.13 16.30 2.33
N VAL A 80 -22.56 15.13 2.54
CA VAL A 80 -23.13 13.85 2.11
C VAL A 80 -23.16 12.85 3.26
N THR A 81 -24.23 12.08 3.35
CA THR A 81 -24.39 10.95 4.29
C THR A 81 -24.13 9.66 3.54
N LEU A 82 -23.20 8.85 4.07
CA LEU A 82 -22.78 7.61 3.42
C LEU A 82 -23.05 6.42 4.37
N PRO A 83 -23.59 5.29 3.86
CA PRO A 83 -23.62 4.03 4.60
C PRO A 83 -22.22 3.57 5.00
N VAL A 84 -22.11 2.99 6.18
CA VAL A 84 -20.85 2.49 6.75
C VAL A 84 -20.86 0.97 6.73
N ILE A 85 -19.83 0.38 6.12
CA ILE A 85 -19.62 -1.07 6.07
C ILE A 85 -18.49 -1.42 7.06
N PRO A 86 -18.75 -2.19 8.12
CA PRO A 86 -17.70 -2.65 9.02
C PRO A 86 -16.81 -3.67 8.30
N LEU A 87 -15.49 -3.51 8.41
CA LEU A 87 -14.50 -4.43 7.84
C LEU A 87 -13.45 -4.79 8.89
N VAL A 88 -13.44 -6.05 9.29
CA VAL A 88 -12.38 -6.59 10.16
C VAL A 88 -11.24 -7.07 9.27
N ALA A 89 -10.03 -6.59 9.53
CA ALA A 89 -8.86 -6.88 8.72
C ALA A 89 -7.71 -7.36 9.58
N PRO A 90 -6.98 -8.42 9.17
CA PRO A 90 -5.77 -8.87 9.85
C PRO A 90 -4.74 -7.77 10.09
N HIS A 91 -4.65 -6.80 9.17
CA HIS A 91 -3.72 -5.68 9.29
C HIS A 91 -4.34 -4.38 8.76
N PRO A 92 -5.06 -3.60 9.59
CA PRO A 92 -5.78 -2.40 9.16
C PRO A 92 -4.91 -1.37 8.44
N ALA A 93 -3.66 -1.19 8.88
CA ALA A 93 -2.77 -0.16 8.36
C ALA A 93 -2.37 -0.36 6.89
N SER A 94 -2.43 -1.58 6.35
CA SER A 94 -2.10 -1.85 4.94
C SER A 94 -3.32 -1.83 4.01
N LEU A 95 -4.54 -1.80 4.55
CA LEU A 95 -5.75 -1.80 3.73
C LEU A 95 -5.93 -0.54 2.88
N PRO A 96 -5.68 0.70 3.36
CA PRO A 96 -5.80 1.88 2.52
C PRO A 96 -4.94 1.77 1.24
N LEU A 97 -3.72 1.23 1.37
CA LEU A 97 -2.83 0.98 0.24
C LEU A 97 -3.42 -0.08 -0.71
N LEU A 98 -3.87 -1.22 -0.17
CA LEU A 98 -4.48 -2.29 -0.96
C LEU A 98 -5.73 -1.83 -1.70
N ILE A 99 -6.60 -1.05 -1.05
CA ILE A 99 -7.82 -0.49 -1.66
C ILE A 99 -7.43 0.48 -2.78
N PHE A 100 -6.46 1.37 -2.54
CA PHE A 100 -6.02 2.34 -3.52
C PHE A 100 -5.49 1.67 -4.81
N TYR A 101 -4.63 0.65 -4.65
CA TYR A 101 -4.08 -0.08 -5.80
C TYR A 101 -5.08 -1.07 -6.42
N GLY A 102 -5.82 -1.83 -5.62
CA GLY A 102 -6.78 -2.83 -6.08
C GLY A 102 -7.99 -2.25 -6.81
N LEU A 103 -8.42 -1.03 -6.45
CA LEU A 103 -9.45 -0.29 -7.19
C LEU A 103 -8.90 0.39 -8.47
N GLY A 104 -7.58 0.37 -8.70
CA GLY A 104 -6.96 1.02 -9.85
C GLY A 104 -6.95 2.55 -9.79
N LEU A 105 -7.12 3.15 -8.60
CA LEU A 105 -7.22 4.62 -8.45
C LEU A 105 -5.93 5.34 -8.83
N HIS A 106 -4.80 4.64 -8.71
CA HIS A 106 -3.49 5.13 -9.15
C HIS A 106 -3.42 5.47 -10.64
N ARG A 107 -4.24 4.83 -11.50
CA ARG A 107 -4.19 5.03 -12.96
C ARG A 107 -4.77 6.36 -13.39
N ASN A 108 -5.66 6.92 -12.57
CA ASN A 108 -6.34 8.18 -12.84
C ASN A 108 -5.50 9.39 -12.40
N TYR A 109 -4.39 9.16 -11.69
CA TYR A 109 -3.42 10.19 -11.37
C TYR A 109 -2.47 10.34 -12.55
N GLU A 110 -2.93 11.02 -13.61
CA GLU A 110 -2.00 11.59 -14.59
C GLU A 110 -1.32 12.77 -13.90
N PRO A 111 0.00 12.71 -13.60
CA PRO A 111 0.69 13.87 -13.08
C PRO A 111 0.56 14.96 -14.14
N LEU A 112 0.02 16.11 -13.75
CA LEU A 112 -0.09 17.27 -14.63
C LEU A 112 1.24 17.43 -15.36
N PRO A 113 1.25 17.48 -16.71
CA PRO A 113 2.49 17.60 -17.45
C PRO A 113 3.27 18.78 -16.89
N LEU A 114 4.49 18.50 -16.43
CA LEU A 114 5.38 19.57 -15.97
C LEU A 114 5.45 20.61 -17.09
N PRO A 115 5.33 21.91 -16.78
CA PRO A 115 5.45 22.95 -17.79
C PRO A 115 6.77 22.72 -18.53
N LEU A 116 6.68 22.39 -19.82
CA LEU A 116 7.87 22.22 -20.65
C LEU A 116 8.68 23.51 -20.53
N PRO A 117 9.99 23.45 -20.27
CA PRO A 117 10.82 24.63 -20.32
C PRO A 117 10.63 25.28 -21.70
N PRO A 118 10.51 26.61 -21.79
CA PRO A 118 10.39 27.29 -23.08
C PRO A 118 11.57 26.86 -23.95
N SER A 119 11.28 26.22 -25.07
CA SER A 119 12.32 25.77 -25.99
C SER A 119 13.15 26.99 -26.42
N PRO A 120 14.47 27.00 -26.19
CA PRO A 120 15.31 28.11 -26.62
C PRO A 120 15.35 28.11 -28.15
N GLY A 121 14.56 29.00 -28.76
CA GLY A 121 14.60 29.23 -30.22
C GLY A 121 13.30 28.99 -30.99
N SER A 122 12.14 28.84 -30.35
CA SER A 122 10.87 28.89 -31.10
C SER A 122 10.50 30.35 -31.42
N PRO A 123 10.37 30.75 -32.70
CA PRO A 123 9.85 32.06 -33.07
C PRO A 123 8.41 32.20 -32.57
N LEU A 124 8.03 33.40 -32.12
CA LEU A 124 6.65 33.71 -31.75
C LEU A 124 5.70 33.34 -32.91
N PRO A 125 4.62 32.59 -32.67
CA PRO A 125 3.63 32.33 -33.69
C PRO A 125 2.72 33.55 -33.86
N ASP A 126 2.59 34.01 -35.09
CA ASP A 126 1.55 34.95 -35.50
C ASP A 126 0.16 34.37 -35.22
N SER A 127 -0.69 35.24 -34.70
CA SER A 127 -2.05 34.99 -34.26
C SER A 127 -2.95 34.66 -35.45
N THR A 128 -2.97 33.43 -35.96
CA THR A 128 -4.10 32.86 -36.72
C THR A 128 -3.76 31.44 -37.20
N GLN A 129 -4.13 30.42 -36.41
CA GLN A 129 -4.72 29.16 -36.91
C GLN A 129 -4.86 28.16 -35.75
N PHE A 130 -6.07 28.11 -35.19
CA PHE A 130 -6.53 26.97 -34.42
C PHE A 130 -6.69 25.78 -35.37
N ARG A 131 -5.69 24.89 -35.41
CA ARG A 131 -5.88 23.52 -35.94
C ARG A 131 -6.08 22.58 -34.75
N PRO A 132 -7.15 21.78 -34.72
CA PRO A 132 -7.34 20.80 -33.66
C PRO A 132 -6.23 19.74 -33.73
N PRO A 133 -5.76 19.21 -32.58
CA PRO A 133 -4.72 18.21 -32.56
C PRO A 133 -5.24 16.91 -33.19
N SER A 134 -4.66 16.58 -34.35
CA SER A 134 -4.76 15.25 -34.96
C SER A 134 -4.21 14.23 -33.96
N ARG A 135 -5.13 13.48 -33.37
CA ARG A 135 -4.90 12.35 -32.46
C ARG A 135 -4.13 11.25 -33.21
N ARG A 136 -2.81 11.39 -33.30
CA ARG A 136 -1.91 10.32 -33.76
C ARG A 136 -2.04 9.18 -32.77
N ARG A 137 -2.77 8.15 -33.19
CA ARG A 137 -2.86 6.84 -32.56
C ARG A 137 -1.48 6.19 -32.67
N SER A 138 -0.61 6.49 -31.71
CA SER A 138 0.64 5.78 -31.51
C SER A 138 0.29 4.41 -30.95
N ASN A 139 0.37 3.39 -31.81
CA ASN A 139 0.36 1.98 -31.41
C ASN A 139 1.80 1.51 -31.19
N ASP A 140 2.62 2.28 -30.46
CA ASP A 140 3.91 1.76 -30.00
C ASP A 140 3.69 0.81 -28.83
N THR A 141 3.72 -0.46 -29.16
CA THR A 141 3.69 -1.59 -28.23
C THR A 141 5.12 -1.81 -27.72
N GLY A 142 5.70 -0.76 -27.14
CA GLY A 142 6.96 -0.83 -26.39
C GLY A 142 6.69 -1.14 -24.91
N PRO A 143 7.68 -1.64 -24.14
CA PRO A 143 7.49 -2.05 -22.77
C PRO A 143 7.35 -0.83 -21.85
N LEU A 144 6.19 -0.16 -21.91
CA LEU A 144 5.71 0.70 -20.84
C LEU A 144 5.20 -0.21 -19.71
N VAL A 145 6.16 -0.92 -19.13
CA VAL A 145 6.02 -1.65 -17.88
C VAL A 145 5.45 -0.68 -16.84
N GLY A 146 4.32 -1.06 -16.24
CA GLY A 146 3.41 -0.18 -15.53
C GLY A 146 4.07 0.69 -14.46
N THR A 147 4.12 1.99 -14.72
CA THR A 147 4.59 3.03 -13.78
C THR A 147 3.86 2.99 -12.43
N SER A 148 2.64 2.49 -12.40
CA SER A 148 1.85 2.33 -11.19
C SER A 148 2.30 1.20 -10.27
N THR A 149 2.70 0.07 -10.86
CA THR A 149 3.15 -1.14 -10.16
C THR A 149 4.48 -0.85 -9.44
N GLY A 150 5.35 -0.06 -10.06
CA GLY A 150 6.58 0.43 -9.44
C GLY A 150 6.35 1.22 -8.15
N LEU A 151 5.33 2.11 -8.12
CA LEU A 151 5.02 2.88 -6.91
C LEU A 151 4.55 1.98 -5.76
N LEU A 152 3.72 0.96 -6.02
CA LEU A 152 3.34 0.01 -4.97
C LEU A 152 4.59 -0.68 -4.39
N ALA A 153 5.52 -1.11 -5.23
CA ALA A 153 6.76 -1.75 -4.77
C ALA A 153 7.56 -0.86 -3.82
N THR A 154 7.63 0.46 -4.06
CA THR A 154 8.34 1.40 -3.17
C THR A 154 7.77 1.53 -1.76
N TYR A 155 6.50 1.14 -1.54
CA TYR A 155 5.92 1.05 -0.20
C TYR A 155 6.24 -0.27 0.50
N LEU A 156 6.60 -1.32 -0.24
CA LEU A 156 6.79 -2.67 0.28
C LEU A 156 8.27 -3.04 0.46
N LEU A 157 9.16 -2.42 -0.31
CA LEU A 157 10.59 -2.71 -0.33
C LEU A 157 11.41 -1.42 -0.46
N PRO A 158 12.64 -1.39 0.07
CA PRO A 158 13.58 -0.30 -0.18
C PRO A 158 13.92 -0.14 -1.67
N ILE A 159 14.12 1.09 -2.15
CA ILE A 159 14.46 1.38 -3.56
C ILE A 159 15.68 0.57 -4.05
N PRO A 160 16.81 0.50 -3.32
CA PRO A 160 17.98 -0.26 -3.79
C PRO A 160 17.74 -1.78 -3.89
N VAL A 161 16.69 -2.30 -3.23
CA VAL A 161 16.27 -3.70 -3.35
C VAL A 161 15.43 -3.89 -4.61
N ILE A 162 14.59 -2.90 -4.96
CA ILE A 162 13.74 -2.94 -6.17
C ILE A 162 14.58 -2.88 -7.45
N GLU A 163 15.72 -2.18 -7.42
CA GLU A 163 16.66 -2.08 -8.56
C GLU A 163 17.22 -3.45 -9.01
N GLU A 164 17.24 -4.45 -8.12
CA GLU A 164 17.74 -5.80 -8.41
C GLU A 164 16.65 -6.72 -9.02
N TYR A 165 15.44 -6.21 -9.24
CA TYR A 165 14.35 -6.98 -9.86
C TYR A 165 14.71 -7.42 -11.29
N PRO A 166 14.43 -8.68 -11.70
CA PRO A 166 13.60 -9.71 -11.04
C PRO A 166 14.36 -10.76 -10.22
N ALA A 167 15.63 -10.55 -9.88
CA ALA A 167 16.45 -11.55 -9.19
C ALA A 167 16.15 -11.58 -7.69
N ALA A 168 15.10 -12.33 -7.29
CA ALA A 168 14.58 -12.34 -5.92
C ALA A 168 15.60 -12.76 -4.84
N ASP A 169 16.57 -13.60 -5.20
CA ASP A 169 17.70 -13.99 -4.35
C ASP A 169 18.64 -12.79 -4.10
N VAL A 170 19.01 -12.07 -5.16
CA VAL A 170 19.82 -10.84 -5.07
C VAL A 170 19.09 -9.76 -4.27
N MET A 171 17.80 -9.58 -4.51
CA MET A 171 16.94 -8.67 -3.74
C MET A 171 16.96 -9.01 -2.24
N ALA A 172 16.83 -10.29 -1.88
CA ALA A 172 16.84 -10.74 -0.49
C ALA A 172 18.20 -10.54 0.19
N THR A 173 19.30 -10.84 -0.50
CA THR A 173 20.66 -10.56 -0.02
C THR A 173 20.85 -9.05 0.19
N LYS A 174 20.48 -8.22 -0.79
CA LYS A 174 20.56 -6.77 -0.71
C LYS A 174 19.75 -6.21 0.47
N MET A 175 18.54 -6.73 0.68
CA MET A 175 17.69 -6.32 1.81
C MET A 175 18.30 -6.73 3.16
N CYS A 176 18.91 -7.92 3.24
CA CYS A 176 19.63 -8.38 4.43
C CYS A 176 20.86 -7.51 4.76
N GLU A 177 21.55 -6.99 3.74
CA GLU A 177 22.73 -6.13 3.90
C GLU A 177 22.37 -4.69 4.28
N LEU A 178 21.30 -4.14 3.69
CA LEU A 178 20.92 -2.74 3.85
C LEU A 178 20.09 -2.47 5.10
N CYS A 179 19.18 -3.38 5.47
CA CYS A 179 18.24 -3.14 6.57
C CYS A 179 18.81 -3.56 7.91
N SER A 180 18.65 -2.71 8.92
CA SER A 180 18.79 -3.12 10.31
C SER A 180 17.73 -4.18 10.68
N TYR A 181 17.96 -4.92 11.77
CA TYR A 181 17.02 -5.93 12.24
C TYR A 181 15.63 -5.35 12.54
N ALA A 182 15.57 -4.14 13.12
CA ALA A 182 14.30 -3.49 13.44
C ALA A 182 13.54 -3.07 12.17
N GLU A 183 14.23 -2.54 11.16
CA GLU A 183 13.62 -2.20 9.87
C GLU A 183 13.15 -3.45 9.14
N LEU A 184 13.94 -4.52 9.13
CA LEU A 184 13.58 -5.78 8.48
C LEU A 184 12.35 -6.42 9.14
N GLU A 185 12.24 -6.34 10.47
CA GLU A 185 11.04 -6.79 11.19
C GLU A 185 9.83 -5.94 10.82
N ALA A 186 9.97 -4.61 10.73
CA ALA A 186 8.89 -3.71 10.32
C ALA A 186 8.38 -4.01 8.91
N TYR A 187 9.28 -4.19 7.94
CA TYR A 187 8.92 -4.64 6.58
C TYR A 187 8.26 -6.02 6.61
N SER A 188 8.80 -6.95 7.40
CA SER A 188 8.25 -8.31 7.51
C SER A 188 6.83 -8.29 8.06
N GLU A 189 6.56 -7.50 9.09
CA GLU A 189 5.23 -7.38 9.70
C GLU A 189 4.25 -6.74 8.71
N TYR A 190 4.64 -5.63 8.08
CA TYR A 190 3.80 -4.93 7.12
C TYR A 190 3.48 -5.80 5.89
N ASN A 191 4.48 -6.40 5.26
CA ASN A 191 4.31 -7.24 4.07
C ASN A 191 3.50 -8.50 4.38
N ARG A 192 3.69 -9.10 5.57
CA ARG A 192 2.84 -10.22 6.04
C ARG A 192 1.39 -9.78 6.18
N GLY A 193 1.15 -8.64 6.82
CA GLY A 193 -0.19 -8.11 7.05
C GLY A 193 -0.91 -7.74 5.76
N LEU A 194 -0.21 -7.11 4.82
CA LEU A 194 -0.73 -6.85 3.47
C LEU A 194 -1.06 -8.17 2.74
N TRP A 195 -0.18 -9.16 2.79
CA TRP A 195 -0.43 -10.45 2.17
C TRP A 195 -1.67 -11.15 2.76
N GLN A 196 -1.83 -11.12 4.08
CA GLN A 196 -3.04 -11.63 4.73
C GLN A 196 -4.30 -10.91 4.24
N ASN A 197 -4.27 -9.58 4.14
CA ASN A 197 -5.39 -8.82 3.60
C ASN A 197 -5.69 -9.16 2.13
N ILE A 198 -4.67 -9.40 1.30
CA ILE A 198 -4.84 -9.84 -0.09
C ILE A 198 -5.56 -11.20 -0.14
N LEU A 199 -5.16 -12.14 0.70
CA LEU A 199 -5.85 -13.43 0.80
C LEU A 199 -7.29 -13.28 1.33
N SER A 200 -7.52 -12.35 2.27
CA SER A 200 -8.84 -12.09 2.86
C SER A 200 -9.79 -11.29 1.98
N LEU A 201 -9.31 -10.45 1.05
CA LEU A 201 -10.16 -9.64 0.16
C LEU A 201 -10.18 -10.14 -1.29
N ALA A 202 -9.18 -10.94 -1.69
CA ALA A 202 -9.05 -11.49 -3.04
C ALA A 202 -9.21 -10.43 -4.15
N PRO A 203 -8.32 -9.42 -4.23
CA PRO A 203 -8.33 -8.44 -5.32
C PRO A 203 -8.19 -9.17 -6.67
N THR A 204 -8.79 -8.60 -7.72
CA THR A 204 -8.75 -9.15 -9.09
C THR A 204 -7.51 -8.72 -9.87
N ASP A 205 -6.82 -7.67 -9.44
CA ASP A 205 -5.61 -7.16 -10.09
C ASP A 205 -4.41 -8.08 -9.80
N THR A 206 -3.99 -8.85 -10.80
CA THR A 206 -2.88 -9.80 -10.70
C THR A 206 -1.55 -9.13 -10.42
N ASP A 207 -1.34 -7.90 -10.90
CA ASP A 207 -0.07 -7.18 -10.70
C ASP A 207 0.10 -6.83 -9.22
N VAL A 208 -0.97 -6.38 -8.56
CA VAL A 208 -0.97 -6.09 -7.11
C VAL A 208 -0.66 -7.36 -6.31
N ILE A 209 -1.27 -8.49 -6.68
CA ILE A 209 -1.02 -9.78 -6.04
C ILE A 209 0.45 -10.19 -6.21
N ASP A 210 0.96 -10.09 -7.44
CA ASP A 210 2.31 -10.54 -7.79
C ASP A 210 3.38 -9.72 -7.09
N ILE A 211 3.29 -8.38 -7.05
CA ILE A 211 4.24 -7.54 -6.31
C ILE A 211 4.21 -7.89 -4.83
N ALA A 212 3.03 -7.96 -4.21
CA ALA A 212 2.92 -8.23 -2.78
C ALA A 212 3.48 -9.60 -2.42
N ARG A 213 3.25 -10.61 -3.26
CA ARG A 213 3.84 -11.95 -3.12
C ARG A 213 5.36 -11.90 -3.20
N ILE A 214 5.91 -11.18 -4.18
CA ILE A 214 7.37 -11.05 -4.36
C ILE A 214 7.97 -10.33 -3.16
N ALA A 215 7.42 -9.19 -2.75
CA ALA A 215 7.88 -8.43 -1.60
C ALA A 215 7.86 -9.27 -0.32
N TRP A 216 6.77 -10.01 -0.07
CA TRP A 216 6.68 -10.93 1.06
C TRP A 216 7.78 -12.00 1.03
N ASN A 217 7.99 -12.65 -0.11
CA ASN A 217 9.01 -13.68 -0.25
C ASN A 217 10.43 -13.14 -0.06
N VAL A 218 10.74 -11.98 -0.65
CA VAL A 218 12.04 -11.29 -0.52
C VAL A 218 12.30 -10.93 0.94
N THR A 219 11.34 -10.32 1.63
CA THR A 219 11.50 -9.95 3.05
C THR A 219 11.64 -11.17 3.95
N LYS A 220 10.88 -12.24 3.69
CA LYS A 220 10.97 -13.51 4.43
C LYS A 220 12.35 -14.15 4.27
N GLU A 221 12.88 -14.18 3.05
CA GLU A 221 14.20 -14.75 2.76
C GLU A 221 15.33 -13.92 3.38
N ALA A 222 15.26 -12.59 3.28
CA ALA A 222 16.21 -11.68 3.93
C ALA A 222 16.27 -11.91 5.45
N ARG A 223 15.12 -12.12 6.10
CA ARG A 223 15.04 -12.43 7.53
C ARG A 223 15.70 -13.76 7.86
N TRP A 224 15.52 -14.76 7.02
CA TRP A 224 16.17 -16.06 7.18
C TRP A 224 17.69 -15.95 7.02
N LEU A 225 18.18 -15.22 6.02
CA LEU A 225 19.61 -14.95 5.84
C LEU A 225 20.22 -14.25 7.07
N GLN A 226 19.56 -13.22 7.59
CA GLN A 226 20.04 -12.48 8.76
C GLN A 226 20.13 -13.38 10.02
N SER A 227 19.17 -14.29 10.18
CA SER A 227 19.16 -15.25 11.28
C SER A 227 20.35 -16.21 11.18
N ARG A 228 20.65 -16.71 9.97
CA ARG A 228 21.83 -17.54 9.70
C ARG A 228 23.13 -16.81 9.99
N TYR A 229 23.28 -15.56 9.57
CA TYR A 229 24.49 -14.78 9.84
C TYR A 229 24.75 -14.63 11.34
N ARG A 230 23.71 -14.37 12.14
CA ARG A 230 23.82 -14.28 13.61
C ARG A 230 24.19 -15.62 14.25
N GLU A 231 23.65 -16.73 13.76
CA GLU A 231 24.06 -18.06 14.23
C GLU A 231 25.55 -18.33 13.95
N PHE A 232 26.06 -17.91 12.80
CA PHE A 232 27.48 -18.03 12.49
C PHE A 232 28.35 -17.11 13.36
N GLU A 233 27.92 -15.88 13.64
CA GLU A 233 28.66 -14.96 14.50
C GLU A 233 28.73 -15.47 15.95
N THR A 234 27.63 -16.02 16.47
CA THR A 234 27.58 -16.57 17.83
C THR A 234 28.42 -17.84 17.96
N ARG A 235 28.50 -18.69 16.93
CA ARG A 235 29.38 -19.87 16.90
C ARG A 235 30.85 -19.54 16.60
N GLY A 236 31.09 -18.51 15.79
CA GLY A 236 32.41 -18.06 15.33
C GLY A 236 33.18 -17.23 16.35
N ARG A 237 32.49 -16.58 17.30
CA ARG A 237 33.11 -16.13 18.55
C ARG A 237 33.50 -17.36 19.37
N ARG A 238 34.67 -17.95 19.06
CA ARG A 238 35.38 -18.79 20.02
C ARG A 238 35.37 -18.05 21.37
N PRO A 239 35.02 -18.71 22.49
CA PRO A 239 35.20 -18.08 23.79
C PRO A 239 36.65 -17.63 23.85
N SER A 240 36.85 -16.31 23.90
CA SER A 240 38.15 -15.72 24.15
C SER A 240 38.68 -16.46 25.36
N ILE A 241 39.74 -17.25 25.15
CA ILE A 241 40.46 -17.92 26.22
C ILE A 241 40.68 -16.83 27.25
N VAL A 242 39.95 -16.93 28.37
CA VAL A 242 40.13 -16.06 29.52
C VAL A 242 41.62 -16.14 29.79
N SER A 243 42.31 -15.02 29.53
CA SER A 243 43.73 -14.87 29.81
C SER A 243 43.90 -15.26 31.27
N VAL A 244 44.36 -16.49 31.51
CA VAL A 244 44.65 -17.01 32.83
C VAL A 244 45.69 -16.07 33.39
N ALA A 245 45.27 -15.22 34.32
CA ALA A 245 46.15 -14.30 35.01
C ALA A 245 47.30 -15.12 35.61
N SER A 246 48.52 -14.85 35.17
CA SER A 246 49.71 -15.47 35.73
C SER A 246 49.73 -15.25 37.24
N PRO A 247 49.98 -16.29 38.06
CA PRO A 247 50.00 -16.14 39.50
C PRO A 247 51.14 -15.21 39.93
N PRO A 248 50.95 -14.40 41.00
CA PRO A 248 51.98 -13.50 41.48
C PRO A 248 53.18 -14.28 42.04
N LEU A 249 54.37 -13.98 41.51
CA LEU A 249 55.66 -14.44 42.04
C LEU A 249 55.87 -13.88 43.45
N SER A 250 56.01 -14.76 44.44
CA SER A 250 56.36 -14.38 45.80
C SER A 250 57.83 -13.94 45.91
N PRO A 251 58.15 -12.83 46.59
CA PRO A 251 59.52 -12.44 46.87
C PRO A 251 60.11 -13.28 48.02
N ARG A 252 61.39 -13.63 47.88
CA ARG A 252 62.23 -14.25 48.93
C ARG A 252 62.83 -13.20 49.84
#